data_AF-A0A8D8L4F5-F1
#
_entry.id   AF-A0A8D8L4F5-F1
#
_cell.length_a   1.000
_cell.length_b   1.000
_cell.length_c   1.000
_cell.angle_alpha   90.00
_cell.angle_beta   90.00
_cell.angle_gamma   90.00
#
_symmetry.space_group_name_H-M   'P 1'
#
loop_
_entity.id
_entity.type
_entity.pdbx_description
1 polymer ?
#
loop_
_entity_poly.entity_id
_entity_poly.type
_entity_poly.pdbx_seq_one_letter_code
_entity_poly.pdbx_strand_id
1 'polypeptide(L)'
;MKKEKTADNVRPFKLVHQILSLTGISFERKSIIGFVELTIVPVKETLKIIRLNCRQCRIYRVILNDSYEATFHYFDPFLDICQDNKTKSLEVFSKCHLEMAKKTDPDNNAGELVIVVPEQATHLIGEGRGLRIGIEFSLEDPSGGVHFVIPEGEGTME
;
A
#
# COMPACT_ATOMS: atom_id res chain seq x y z
N MET A 1 12.83 22.71 -8.66
CA MET A 1 11.59 23.51 -8.62
C MET A 1 10.55 22.73 -7.83
N LYS A 2 9.97 23.31 -6.77
CA LYS A 2 8.81 22.72 -6.10
C LYS A 2 7.65 22.74 -7.10
N LYS A 3 7.14 21.57 -7.51
CA LYS A 3 5.88 21.51 -8.26
C LYS A 3 4.78 22.11 -7.40
N GLU A 4 3.96 22.98 -7.97
CA GLU A 4 2.76 23.46 -7.29
C GLU A 4 1.82 22.27 -7.04
N LYS A 5 1.30 22.18 -5.81
CA LYS A 5 0.30 21.19 -5.43
C LYS A 5 -1.02 21.59 -6.08
N THR A 6 -1.37 20.95 -7.19
CA THR A 6 -2.68 21.09 -7.82
C THR A 6 -3.69 20.17 -7.15
N ALA A 7 -4.99 20.45 -7.30
CA ALA A 7 -6.07 19.63 -6.74
C ALA A 7 -6.04 18.16 -7.23
N ASP A 8 -5.35 17.89 -8.34
CA ASP A 8 -5.20 16.54 -8.92
C ASP A 8 -4.03 15.76 -8.30
N ASN A 9 -3.03 16.46 -7.77
CA ASN A 9 -1.83 15.86 -7.20
C ASN A 9 -1.94 15.64 -5.67
N VAL A 10 -2.89 16.29 -4.99
CA VAL A 10 -3.10 16.08 -3.55
C VAL A 10 -3.95 14.83 -3.29
N ARG A 11 -3.58 14.05 -2.27
CA ARG A 11 -4.41 12.95 -1.73
C ARG A 11 -5.84 13.44 -1.48
N PRO A 12 -6.87 12.85 -2.11
CA PRO A 12 -8.25 13.31 -2.01
C PRO A 12 -8.97 12.85 -0.73
N PHE A 13 -8.21 12.52 0.31
CA PHE A 13 -8.70 12.08 1.61
C PHE A 13 -7.65 12.36 2.70
N LYS A 14 -8.09 12.39 3.96
CA LYS A 14 -7.23 12.45 5.14
C LYS A 14 -7.38 11.17 5.95
N LEU A 15 -6.29 10.59 6.43
CA LEU A 15 -6.33 9.50 7.41
C LEU A 15 -6.60 10.09 8.80
N VAL A 16 -7.57 9.54 9.53
CA VAL A 16 -7.96 10.02 10.86
C VAL A 16 -7.78 8.97 11.97
N HIS A 17 -7.84 7.69 11.63
CA HIS A 17 -7.62 6.61 12.58
C HIS A 17 -7.04 5.38 11.88
N GLN A 18 -6.28 4.58 12.63
CA GLN A 18 -5.69 3.33 12.16
C GLN A 18 -5.67 2.31 13.30
N ILE A 19 -6.12 1.10 12.99
CA ILE A 19 -6.01 -0.08 13.85
C ILE A 19 -5.24 -1.14 13.09
N LEU A 20 -4.19 -1.69 13.70
CA LEU A 20 -3.40 -2.78 13.15
C LEU A 20 -3.52 -4.00 14.05
N SER A 21 -3.81 -5.15 13.48
CA SER A 21 -3.83 -6.44 14.18
C SER A 21 -2.95 -7.43 13.44
N LEU A 22 -1.90 -7.92 14.11
CA LEU A 22 -1.03 -8.97 13.60
C LEU A 22 -1.47 -10.28 14.26
N THR A 23 -2.09 -11.17 13.49
CA THR A 23 -2.77 -12.36 14.03
C THR A 23 -1.91 -13.61 13.93
N GLY A 24 -0.95 -13.63 13.01
CA GLY A 24 -0.01 -14.74 12.86
C GLY A 24 1.39 -14.20 12.60
N ILE A 25 2.35 -14.60 13.44
CA ILE A 25 3.77 -14.33 13.22
C ILE A 25 4.48 -15.68 13.23
N SER A 26 5.05 -16.07 12.10
CA SER A 26 5.80 -17.31 11.94
C SER A 26 7.28 -17.00 11.80
N PHE A 27 8.09 -17.44 12.75
CA PHE A 27 9.55 -17.33 12.66
C PHE A 27 10.13 -18.33 11.67
N GLU A 28 9.56 -19.53 11.59
CA GLU A 28 9.94 -20.58 10.62
C GLU A 28 9.76 -20.08 9.18
N ARG A 29 8.59 -19.54 8.85
CA ARG A 29 8.29 -19.02 7.51
C ARG A 29 8.72 -17.56 7.30
N LYS A 30 9.25 -16.92 8.35
CA LYS A 30 9.55 -15.48 8.38
C LYS A 30 8.40 -14.64 7.84
N SER A 31 7.18 -14.93 8.30
CA SER A 31 5.97 -14.34 7.76
C SER A 31 5.09 -13.70 8.84
N ILE A 32 4.34 -12.69 8.43
CA ILE A 32 3.34 -12.00 9.26
C ILE A 32 2.03 -12.00 8.49
N ILE A 33 0.95 -12.43 9.12
CA ILE A 33 -0.43 -12.27 8.63
C ILE A 33 -1.11 -11.25 9.53
N GLY A 34 -1.82 -10.32 8.91
CA GLY A 34 -2.49 -9.28 9.66
C GLY A 34 -3.65 -8.64 8.92
N PHE A 35 -4.28 -7.75 9.64
CA PHE A 35 -5.39 -6.94 9.20
C PHE A 35 -5.14 -5.49 9.65
N VAL A 36 -5.39 -4.54 8.77
CA VAL A 36 -5.40 -3.11 9.11
C VAL A 36 -6.76 -2.52 8.80
N GLU A 37 -7.32 -1.78 9.75
CA GLU A 37 -8.47 -0.92 9.53
C GLU A 37 -7.99 0.53 9.48
N LEU A 38 -8.26 1.21 8.38
CA LEU A 38 -8.00 2.64 8.20
C LEU A 38 -9.33 3.38 8.20
N THR A 39 -9.47 4.41 9.03
CA THR A 39 -10.57 5.37 8.89
C THR A 39 -10.04 6.58 8.14
N ILE A 40 -10.57 6.85 6.95
CA ILE A 40 -10.27 8.04 6.16
C ILE A 40 -11.48 8.97 6.10
N VAL A 41 -11.23 10.25 5.89
CA VAL A 41 -12.25 11.26 5.59
C VAL A 41 -12.01 11.79 4.18
N PRO A 42 -12.89 11.52 3.20
CA PRO A 42 -12.80 12.08 1.86
C PRO A 42 -12.84 13.60 1.89
N VAL A 43 -12.02 14.22 1.04
CA VAL A 43 -12.01 15.68 0.80
C VAL A 43 -12.83 16.03 -0.45
N LYS A 44 -13.17 15.03 -1.28
CA LYS A 44 -14.00 15.17 -2.47
C LYS A 44 -15.17 14.20 -2.37
N GLU A 45 -16.38 14.66 -2.69
CA GLU A 45 -17.59 13.81 -2.76
C GLU A 45 -17.51 12.76 -3.88
N THR A 46 -16.63 12.96 -4.86
CA THR A 46 -16.46 12.09 -6.04
C THR A 46 -15.27 11.15 -5.92
N LEU A 47 -14.83 10.80 -4.70
CA LEU A 47 -13.71 9.90 -4.48
C LEU A 47 -14.04 8.46 -4.93
N LYS A 48 -13.53 8.08 -6.11
CA LYS A 48 -13.72 6.72 -6.68
C LYS A 48 -12.53 5.79 -6.49
N ILE A 49 -11.33 6.35 -6.28
CA ILE A 49 -10.09 5.58 -6.21
C ILE A 49 -9.32 6.03 -4.98
N ILE A 50 -9.00 5.07 -4.12
CA ILE A 50 -8.18 5.27 -2.94
C ILE A 50 -6.82 4.64 -3.22
N ARG A 51 -5.76 5.44 -3.13
CA ARG A 51 -4.39 4.96 -3.33
C ARG A 51 -3.65 4.94 -2.00
N LEU A 52 -3.03 3.82 -1.69
CA LEU A 52 -2.25 3.60 -0.48
C LEU A 52 -0.85 3.14 -0.86
N ASN A 53 0.11 3.45 0.00
CA ASN A 53 1.46 2.95 -0.13
C ASN A 53 1.61 1.67 0.68
N CYS A 54 2.08 0.61 0.03
CA CYS A 54 2.52 -0.61 0.68
C CYS A 54 3.57 -1.30 -0.20
N ARG A 55 4.54 -1.97 0.42
CA ARG A 55 5.59 -2.71 -0.28
C ARG A 55 5.82 -4.03 0.40
N GLN A 56 6.24 -5.02 -0.38
CA GLN A 56 6.50 -6.38 0.10
C GLN A 56 5.27 -7.03 0.79
N CYS A 57 4.08 -6.49 0.54
CA CYS A 57 2.82 -7.02 1.05
C CYS A 57 2.14 -7.86 -0.01
N ARG A 58 1.51 -8.96 0.41
CA ARG A 58 0.48 -9.63 -0.36
C ARG A 58 -0.87 -9.22 0.19
N ILE A 59 -1.70 -8.58 -0.63
CA ILE A 59 -3.04 -8.16 -0.25
C ILE A 59 -4.01 -9.29 -0.58
N TYR A 60 -4.79 -9.74 0.40
CA TYR A 60 -5.78 -10.80 0.23
C TYR A 60 -7.17 -10.24 -0.04
N ARG A 61 -7.55 -9.20 0.72
CA ARG A 61 -8.91 -8.67 0.70
C ARG A 61 -8.96 -7.22 1.11
N VAL A 62 -9.87 -6.46 0.52
CA VAL A 62 -10.18 -5.08 0.91
C VAL A 62 -11.69 -4.93 1.10
N ILE A 63 -12.12 -4.42 2.25
CA ILE A 63 -13.53 -4.24 2.60
C ILE A 63 -13.77 -2.80 3.06
N LEU A 64 -14.85 -2.18 2.58
CA LEU A 64 -15.31 -0.86 2.99
C LEU A 64 -16.49 -0.98 3.97
N ASN A 65 -16.38 -0.31 5.13
CA ASN A 65 -17.38 -0.32 6.22
C ASN A 65 -17.92 -1.73 6.54
N ASP A 66 -17.04 -2.73 6.59
CA ASP A 66 -17.34 -4.14 6.90
C ASP A 66 -18.35 -4.84 5.97
N SER A 67 -18.82 -4.16 4.92
CA SER A 67 -19.99 -4.61 4.14
C SER A 67 -19.71 -4.71 2.65
N TYR A 68 -18.79 -3.89 2.11
CA TYR A 68 -18.56 -3.80 0.67
C TYR A 68 -17.15 -4.23 0.32
N GLU A 69 -17.01 -5.41 -0.27
CA GLU A 69 -15.73 -5.84 -0.81
C GLU A 69 -15.36 -4.98 -2.03
N ALA A 70 -14.14 -4.45 -2.01
CA ALA A 70 -13.61 -3.56 -3.03
C ALA A 70 -12.59 -4.30 -3.90
N THR A 71 -12.66 -4.04 -5.21
CA THR A 71 -11.60 -4.48 -6.12
C THR A 71 -10.35 -3.62 -5.90
N PHE A 72 -9.19 -4.24 -6.06
CA PHE A 72 -7.92 -3.53 -5.91
C PHE A 72 -6.90 -4.02 -6.93
N HIS A 73 -5.92 -3.15 -7.18
CA HIS A 73 -4.72 -3.46 -7.95
C HIS A 73 -3.51 -3.16 -7.07
N TYR A 74 -2.59 -4.12 -6.99
CA TYR A 74 -1.32 -3.94 -6.30
C TYR A 74 -0.18 -4.08 -7.30
N PHE A 75 0.72 -3.12 -7.30
CA PHE A 75 1.92 -3.14 -8.13
C PHE A 75 3.07 -2.43 -7.42
N ASP A 76 4.16 -3.15 -7.17
CA ASP A 76 5.39 -2.59 -6.63
C ASP A 76 6.40 -2.35 -7.77
N PRO A 77 6.57 -1.09 -8.23
CA PRO A 77 7.47 -0.79 -9.33
C PRO A 77 8.96 -0.93 -8.97
N PHE A 78 9.31 -1.17 -7.71
CA PHE A 78 10.69 -1.33 -7.28
C PHE A 78 11.21 -2.77 -7.42
N LEU A 79 10.32 -3.73 -7.68
CA LEU A 79 10.72 -5.11 -7.98
C LEU A 79 11.44 -5.22 -9.32
N ASP A 80 11.15 -4.32 -10.28
CA ASP A 80 11.81 -4.29 -11.58
C ASP A 80 11.99 -2.85 -12.09
N ILE A 81 13.03 -2.19 -11.58
CA ILE A 81 13.30 -0.76 -11.84
C ILE A 81 13.73 -0.52 -13.29
N CYS A 82 14.54 -1.41 -13.86
CA CYS A 82 15.18 -1.24 -15.16
C CYS A 82 14.66 -2.27 -16.16
N GLN A 83 13.38 -2.17 -16.51
CA GLN A 83 12.78 -3.01 -17.54
C GLN A 83 13.54 -2.86 -18.87
N ASP A 84 14.11 -3.97 -19.35
CA ASP A 84 14.66 -4.16 -20.71
C ASP A 84 15.79 -3.21 -21.16
N ASN A 85 16.64 -2.76 -20.22
CA ASN A 85 17.82 -1.94 -20.57
C ASN A 85 19.09 -2.79 -20.74
N LYS A 86 19.57 -2.89 -21.98
CA LYS A 86 20.86 -3.52 -22.32
C LYS A 86 22.06 -2.81 -21.69
N THR A 87 21.92 -1.52 -21.38
CA THR A 87 22.97 -0.68 -20.77
C THR A 87 22.79 -0.59 -19.25
N LYS A 88 23.70 -1.23 -18.52
CA LYS A 88 23.75 -1.24 -17.05
C LYS A 88 24.63 -0.10 -16.52
N SER A 89 24.19 1.15 -16.68
CA SER A 89 24.88 2.32 -16.13
C SER A 89 24.17 2.87 -14.88
N LEU A 90 24.93 3.49 -13.98
CA LEU A 90 24.39 4.10 -12.77
C LEU A 90 23.43 5.26 -13.11
N GLU A 91 23.73 6.03 -14.15
CA GLU A 91 22.91 7.15 -14.60
C GLU A 91 21.56 6.66 -15.13
N VAL A 92 21.54 5.54 -15.87
CA VAL A 92 20.30 4.90 -16.34
C VAL A 92 19.50 4.42 -15.16
N PHE A 93 20.11 3.68 -14.24
CA PHE A 93 19.44 3.18 -13.03
C PHE A 93 18.86 4.33 -12.19
N SER A 94 19.64 5.38 -11.95
CA SER A 94 19.22 6.54 -11.16
C SER A 94 17.98 7.22 -11.77
N LYS A 95 17.94 7.37 -13.09
CA LYS A 95 16.76 7.91 -13.80
C LYS A 95 15.56 6.98 -13.66
N CYS A 96 15.72 5.69 -13.94
CA CYS A 96 14.64 4.70 -13.81
C CYS A 96 14.09 4.63 -12.37
N HIS A 97 14.96 4.58 -11.38
CA HIS A 97 14.61 4.57 -9.97
C HIS A 97 13.80 5.82 -9.58
N LEU A 98 14.24 7.01 -10.01
CA LEU A 98 13.50 8.25 -9.77
C LEU A 98 12.09 8.22 -10.40
N GLU A 99 11.95 7.68 -11.60
CA GLU A 99 10.64 7.53 -12.24
C GLU A 99 9.72 6.54 -11.49
N MET A 100 10.25 5.42 -11.00
CA MET A 100 9.47 4.49 -10.17
C MET A 100 9.06 5.09 -8.83
N ALA A 101 9.93 5.90 -8.21
CA ALA A 101 9.58 6.67 -7.01
C ALA A 101 8.43 7.64 -7.28
N LYS A 102 8.44 8.37 -8.40
CA LYS A 102 7.34 9.27 -8.77
C LYS A 102 6.02 8.53 -8.99
N LYS A 103 6.03 7.31 -9.54
CA LYS A 103 4.83 6.49 -9.75
C LYS A 103 4.18 6.00 -8.45
N THR A 104 4.88 6.07 -7.33
CA THR A 104 4.38 5.67 -6.00
C THR A 104 4.29 6.84 -5.04
N ASP A 105 4.68 8.04 -5.47
CA ASP A 105 4.74 9.23 -4.64
C ASP A 105 3.34 9.67 -4.15
N PRO A 106 3.05 9.60 -2.83
CA PRO A 106 1.77 10.03 -2.29
C PRO A 106 1.49 11.53 -2.53
N ASP A 107 2.52 12.37 -2.66
CA ASP A 107 2.36 13.81 -2.95
C ASP A 107 1.90 14.08 -4.39
N ASN A 108 1.86 13.05 -5.25
CA ASN A 108 1.25 13.09 -6.59
C ASN A 108 0.00 12.22 -6.67
N ASN A 109 -0.64 11.95 -5.51
CA ASN A 109 -1.80 11.06 -5.41
C ASN A 109 -1.54 9.69 -6.04
N ALA A 110 -0.33 9.16 -5.87
CA ALA A 110 0.08 7.85 -6.40
C ALA A 110 0.23 6.82 -5.26
N GLY A 111 0.57 5.57 -5.59
CA GLY A 111 0.74 4.51 -4.59
C GLY A 111 0.68 3.13 -5.22
N GLU A 112 1.26 2.16 -4.53
CA GLU A 112 1.36 0.77 -4.95
C GLU A 112 0.01 0.04 -4.92
N LEU A 113 -0.85 0.36 -3.94
CA LEU A 113 -2.18 -0.22 -3.79
C LEU A 113 -3.26 0.76 -4.25
N VAL A 114 -4.00 0.36 -5.29
CA VAL A 114 -5.10 1.12 -5.89
C VAL A 114 -6.41 0.40 -5.57
N ILE A 115 -7.22 0.95 -4.69
CA ILE A 115 -8.53 0.43 -4.30
C ILE A 115 -9.61 1.18 -5.07
N VAL A 116 -10.51 0.46 -5.73
CA VAL A 116 -11.65 1.01 -6.46
C VAL A 116 -12.87 0.97 -5.56
N VAL A 117 -13.49 2.13 -5.31
CA VAL A 117 -14.74 2.22 -4.55
C VAL A 117 -15.86 1.58 -5.40
N PRO A 118 -16.52 0.51 -4.91
CA PRO A 118 -17.61 -0.13 -5.64
C PRO A 118 -18.78 0.83 -5.87
N GLU A 119 -19.51 0.67 -6.97
CA GLU A 119 -20.66 1.53 -7.29
C GLU A 119 -21.71 1.50 -6.18
N GLN A 120 -22.02 0.30 -5.65
CA GLN A 120 -22.94 0.13 -4.53
C GLN A 120 -22.47 0.82 -3.23
N ALA A 121 -21.18 1.12 -3.09
CA ALA A 121 -20.59 1.78 -1.91
C ALA A 121 -20.42 3.31 -2.11
N THR A 122 -20.78 3.87 -3.26
CA THR A 122 -20.61 5.30 -3.56
C THR A 122 -21.28 6.20 -2.53
N HIS A 123 -22.44 5.79 -2.00
CA HIS A 123 -23.18 6.51 -0.96
C HIS A 123 -22.43 6.62 0.38
N LEU A 124 -21.35 5.85 0.58
CA LEU A 124 -20.46 5.97 1.74
C LEU A 124 -19.48 7.14 1.59
N ILE A 125 -19.23 7.59 0.37
CA ILE A 125 -18.35 8.71 0.06
C ILE A 125 -19.14 10.01 0.27
N GLY A 126 -18.61 10.88 1.12
CA GLY A 126 -19.16 12.22 1.36
C GLY A 126 -18.10 13.07 2.04
N GLU A 127 -18.10 14.37 1.74
CA GLU A 127 -17.17 15.30 2.37
C GLU A 127 -17.38 15.30 3.90
N GLY A 128 -16.29 15.11 4.65
CA GLY A 128 -16.35 15.08 6.12
C GLY A 128 -16.88 13.78 6.73
N ARG A 129 -17.35 12.81 5.93
CA ARG A 129 -17.83 11.50 6.43
C ARG A 129 -16.67 10.51 6.53
N GLY A 130 -16.56 9.81 7.66
CA GLY A 130 -15.58 8.73 7.82
C GLY A 130 -15.92 7.50 6.97
N LEU A 131 -14.93 6.98 6.25
CA LEU A 131 -14.95 5.70 5.54
C LEU A 131 -13.93 4.77 6.19
N ARG A 132 -14.37 3.59 6.66
CA ARG A 132 -13.49 2.54 7.17
C ARG A 132 -13.08 1.61 6.03
N ILE A 133 -11.79 1.28 5.99
CA ILE A 133 -11.17 0.43 4.99
C ILE A 133 -10.44 -0.68 5.75
N GLY A 134 -10.98 -1.88 5.72
CA GLY A 134 -10.32 -3.09 6.20
C GLY A 134 -9.46 -3.71 5.10
N ILE A 135 -8.21 -4.04 5.41
CA ILE A 135 -7.26 -4.65 4.47
C ILE A 135 -6.63 -5.86 5.14
N GLU A 136 -6.85 -7.04 4.58
CA GLU A 136 -6.18 -8.27 4.97
C GLU A 136 -4.91 -8.44 4.15
N PHE A 137 -3.79 -8.71 4.82
CA PHE A 137 -2.49 -8.78 4.17
C PHE A 137 -1.56 -9.81 4.82
N SER A 138 -0.49 -10.18 4.09
CA SER A 138 0.70 -10.80 4.67
C SER A 138 1.98 -10.10 4.23
N LEU A 139 3.02 -10.31 5.04
CA LEU A 139 4.42 -10.14 4.70
C LEU A 139 5.05 -11.53 4.66
N GLU A 140 5.74 -11.86 3.58
CA GLU A 140 6.41 -13.16 3.39
C GLU A 140 7.91 -12.90 3.16
N ASP A 141 8.75 -13.36 4.09
CA ASP A 141 10.20 -13.16 4.11
C ASP A 141 10.64 -11.73 3.71
N PRO A 142 10.19 -10.70 4.47
CA PRO A 142 10.43 -9.32 4.10
C PRO A 142 11.94 -9.01 4.10
N SER A 143 12.40 -8.43 3.00
CA SER A 143 13.79 -8.00 2.80
C SER A 143 14.13 -6.67 3.51
N GLY A 144 13.11 -5.96 4.00
CA GLY A 144 13.27 -4.72 4.74
C GLY A 144 12.04 -4.34 5.55
N GLY A 145 12.17 -3.34 6.43
CA GLY A 145 11.10 -2.86 7.32
C GLY A 145 10.87 -3.73 8.55
N VAL A 146 10.98 -5.05 8.42
CA VAL A 146 10.94 -6.03 9.52
C VAL A 146 12.14 -6.97 9.41
N HIS A 147 12.65 -7.45 10.54
CA HIS A 147 13.75 -8.41 10.59
C HIS A 147 13.43 -9.55 11.56
N PHE A 148 13.46 -10.78 11.05
CA PHE A 148 13.34 -11.99 11.86
C PHE A 148 14.71 -12.45 12.32
N VAL A 149 15.00 -12.33 13.62
CA VAL A 149 16.23 -12.85 14.22
C VAL A 149 15.98 -14.26 14.72
N ILE A 150 16.67 -15.24 14.13
CA ILE A 150 16.62 -16.65 14.53
C ILE A 150 18.02 -17.00 15.03
N PRO A 151 18.22 -17.22 16.35
CA PRO A 151 19.51 -17.68 16.88
C PRO A 151 19.92 -19.02 16.29
N GLU A 152 21.20 -19.37 16.33
CA GLU A 152 21.71 -20.71 16.00
C GLU A 152 21.78 -21.55 17.29
N GLY A 153 21.26 -22.80 17.32
CA GLY A 153 21.34 -23.69 18.50
C GLY A 153 20.26 -24.78 18.60
N GLU A 154 20.30 -25.62 19.64
CA GLU A 154 19.27 -26.67 19.85
C GLU A 154 17.87 -26.07 20.05
N GLY A 155 16.88 -26.58 19.31
CA GLY A 155 15.51 -26.07 19.32
C GLY A 155 15.23 -24.96 18.28
N THR A 156 16.19 -24.63 17.42
CA THR A 156 15.94 -23.80 16.24
C THR A 156 15.17 -24.59 15.20
N MET A 157 14.10 -23.99 14.68
CA MET A 157 13.18 -24.60 13.72
C MET A 157 13.95 -25.00 12.44
N GLU A 158 14.26 -26.29 12.30
CA GLU A 158 14.73 -26.92 11.04
C GLU A 158 13.58 -27.05 10.02
#